data_AF-A0A519UWQ4-F1
#
_entry.id   AF-A0A519UWQ4-F1
#
_cell.length_a   1.000
_cell.length_b   1.000
_cell.length_c   1.000
_cell.angle_alpha   90.00
_cell.angle_beta   90.00
_cell.angle_gamma   90.00
#
_symmetry.space_group_name_H-M   'P 1'
#
loop_
_entity.id
_entity.type
_entity.pdbx_description
1 polymer ?
#
loop_
_entity_poly.entity_id
_entity_poly.type
_entity_poly.pdbx_seq_one_letter_code
_entity_poly.pdbx_strand_id
1 'polypeptide(L)' 'KTAGYGIINLALGTKLKTGKHQFDISLQAQNLLNTKYLNHTSFYRLIELPEVGRNLILSVKIPFSFIKND' A
#
# COMPACT_ATOMS: atom_id res chain seq x y z
N LYS A 1 -15.96 -21.34 -13.89
CA LYS A 1 -16.25 -19.90 -13.65
C LYS A 1 -15.90 -19.60 -12.21
N THR A 2 -15.12 -18.57 -12.00
CA THR A 2 -14.52 -18.25 -10.70
C THR A 2 -15.28 -17.04 -10.15
N ALA A 3 -15.62 -17.07 -8.86
CA ALA A 3 -16.51 -16.07 -8.27
C ALA A 3 -15.89 -14.66 -8.38
N GLY A 4 -16.71 -13.68 -8.75
CA GLY A 4 -16.30 -12.28 -8.72
C GLY A 4 -15.97 -11.88 -7.29
N TYR A 5 -14.83 -11.22 -7.09
CA TYR A 5 -14.39 -10.74 -5.79
C TYR A 5 -14.27 -9.22 -5.81
N GLY A 6 -14.60 -8.59 -4.68
CA GLY A 6 -14.42 -7.16 -4.46
C GLY A 6 -13.33 -6.92 -3.41
N ILE A 7 -12.36 -6.08 -3.73
CA ILE A 7 -11.30 -5.67 -2.81
C ILE A 7 -11.49 -4.17 -2.53
N ILE A 8 -11.46 -3.79 -1.26
CA ILE A 8 -11.44 -2.40 -0.83
C ILE A 8 -10.01 -2.05 -0.44
N ASN A 9 -9.45 -1.05 -1.11
CA ASN A 9 -8.15 -0.47 -0.83
C ASN A 9 -8.36 0.98 -0.39
N LEU A 10 -7.69 1.38 0.68
CA LEU A 10 -7.76 2.71 1.25
C LEU A 10 -6.34 3.28 1.33
N ALA A 11 -6.14 4.48 0.82
CA ALA A 11 -4.88 5.18 0.89
C ALA A 11 -5.10 6.58 1.47
N LEU A 12 -4.31 6.91 2.49
CA LEU A 12 -4.28 8.21 3.15
C LEU A 12 -2.86 8.74 3.05
N GLY A 13 -2.71 9.99 2.60
CA GLY A 13 -1.40 10.63 2.51
C GLY A 13 -1.49 12.05 3.00
N THR A 14 -0.56 12.45 3.87
CA THR A 14 -0.37 13.83 4.27
C THR A 14 1.00 14.31 3.81
N LYS A 15 1.02 15.53 3.27
CA LYS A 15 2.25 16.20 2.86
C LYS A 15 2.44 17.40 3.77
N LEU A 16 3.40 17.30 4.69
CA LEU A 16 3.71 18.35 5.63
C LEU A 16 4.91 19.13 5.11
N LYS A 17 4.73 20.43 4.86
CA LYS A 17 5.85 21.34 4.61
C LYS A 17 6.25 21.98 5.94
N THR A 18 7.46 21.70 6.41
CA THR A 18 8.06 22.43 7.54
C THR A 18 9.36 23.09 7.07
N GLY A 19 9.31 24.42 6.92
CA GLY A 19 10.40 25.21 6.37
C GLY A 19 10.78 24.82 4.94
N LYS A 20 12.04 24.43 4.73
CA LYS A 20 12.60 24.01 3.43
C LYS A 20 12.38 22.53 3.10
N HIS A 21 11.79 21.76 4.02
CA HIS A 21 11.66 20.32 3.90
C HIS A 21 10.18 19.91 3.74
N GLN A 22 9.92 19.07 2.74
CA GLN A 22 8.61 18.47 2.50
C GLN A 22 8.60 17.02 2.99
N PHE A 23 7.90 16.75 4.08
CA PHE A 23 7.68 15.42 4.61
C PHE A 23 6.44 14.83 3.95
N ASP A 24 6.58 13.69 3.29
CA ASP A 24 5.42 12.95 2.77
C ASP A 24 5.21 11.73 3.68
N ILE A 25 4.07 11.67 4.35
CA ILE A 25 3.66 10.52 5.16
C ILE A 25 2.46 9.90 4.46
N SER A 26 2.51 8.61 4.14
CA SER A 26 1.40 7.88 3.57
C SER A 26 1.14 6.59 4.31
N LEU A 27 -0.14 6.30 4.51
CA LEU A 27 -0.68 5.11 5.10
C LEU A 27 -1.62 4.48 4.08
N GLN A 28 -1.33 3.26 3.66
CA GLN A 28 -2.14 2.54 2.70
C GLN A 28 -2.55 1.21 3.32
N ALA A 29 -3.84 0.91 3.31
CA ALA A 29 -4.40 -0.37 3.68
C ALA A 29 -4.99 -1.00 2.43
N GLN A 30 -4.48 -2.16 2.04
CA GLN A 30 -4.99 -2.95 0.92
C GLN A 30 -5.75 -4.15 1.47
N ASN A 31 -6.86 -4.51 0.82
CA ASN A 31 -7.75 -5.59 1.24
C ASN A 31 -8.28 -5.41 2.67
N LEU A 32 -8.95 -4.29 2.96
CA LEU A 32 -9.49 -3.98 4.30
C LEU A 32 -10.45 -5.05 4.82
N LEU A 33 -11.25 -5.63 3.92
CA LEU A 33 -12.23 -6.67 4.25
C LEU A 33 -11.59 -8.06 4.42
N ASN A 34 -10.27 -8.19 4.25
CA ASN A 34 -9.54 -9.46 4.30
C ASN A 34 -10.19 -10.55 3.43
N THR A 35 -10.74 -10.14 2.27
CA THR A 35 -11.41 -11.03 1.33
C THR A 35 -10.36 -11.96 0.75
N LYS A 36 -10.53 -13.28 0.98
CA LYS A 36 -9.73 -14.28 0.28
C LYS A 36 -10.22 -14.33 -1.16
N TYR A 37 -9.35 -13.95 -2.10
CA TYR A 37 -9.68 -13.93 -3.51
C TYR A 37 -8.73 -14.83 -4.31
N LEU A 38 -9.22 -15.32 -5.44
CA LEU A 38 -8.47 -16.11 -6.40
C LEU A 38 -8.39 -15.33 -7.69
N ASN A 39 -7.23 -14.72 -7.93
CA ASN A 39 -7.00 -13.98 -9.17
C ASN A 39 -7.05 -14.94 -10.36
N HIS A 40 -7.77 -14.55 -11.41
CA HIS A 40 -8.03 -15.42 -12.56
C HIS A 40 -6.81 -15.63 -13.46
N THR A 41 -5.79 -14.79 -13.31
CA THR A 41 -4.53 -14.83 -14.08
C THR A 41 -3.35 -15.43 -13.31
N SER A 42 -3.54 -15.83 -12.05
CA SER A 42 -2.46 -16.25 -11.16
C SER A 42 -2.29 -17.77 -11.12
N PHE A 43 -1.04 -18.24 -11.17
CA PHE A 43 -0.70 -19.68 -11.06
C PHE A 43 -1.16 -20.30 -9.74
N TYR A 44 -1.34 -19.49 -8.69
CA TYR A 44 -1.86 -19.90 -7.38
C TYR A 44 -3.26 -20.54 -7.45
N ARG A 45 -4.01 -20.30 -8.52
CA ARG A 45 -5.29 -20.98 -8.77
C ARG A 45 -5.13 -22.50 -8.94
N LEU A 46 -4.03 -22.97 -9.52
CA LEU A 46 -3.81 -24.41 -9.76
C LEU A 46 -3.62 -25.20 -8.47
N ILE A 47 -3.23 -24.52 -7.39
CA ILE A 47 -3.00 -25.10 -6.06
C ILE A 47 -3.97 -24.57 -4.99
N GLU A 48 -5.05 -23.90 -5.42
CA GLU A 48 -6.11 -23.32 -4.56
C GLU A 48 -5.59 -22.40 -3.43
N LEU A 49 -4.42 -21.78 -3.64
CA LEU A 49 -3.83 -20.91 -2.63
C LEU A 49 -4.51 -19.53 -2.69
N PRO A 50 -5.08 -19.03 -1.58
CA PRO A 50 -5.64 -17.69 -1.55
C PRO A 50 -4.54 -16.65 -1.77
N GLU A 51 -4.86 -15.62 -2.56
CA GLU A 51 -3.98 -14.47 -2.77
C GLU A 51 -3.71 -13.69 -1.47
N VAL A 52 -2.78 -12.74 -1.53
CA VAL A 52 -2.41 -11.88 -0.40
C VAL A 52 -3.66 -11.27 0.28
N GLY A 53 -3.77 -11.52 1.58
CA GLY A 53 -4.85 -11.03 2.43
C GLY A 53 -4.73 -9.53 2.72
N ARG A 54 -5.06 -9.12 3.94
CA ARG A 54 -4.91 -7.73 4.39
C ARG A 54 -3.43 -7.31 4.43
N ASN A 55 -3.11 -6.19 3.77
CA ASN A 55 -1.78 -5.59 3.78
C ASN A 55 -1.85 -4.13 4.26
N LEU A 56 -0.96 -3.74 5.17
CA LEU A 56 -0.88 -2.38 5.70
C LEU A 56 0.52 -1.82 5.43
N ILE A 57 0.60 -0.71 4.72
CA ILE A 57 1.83 -0.06 4.29
C ILE A 57 1.87 1.32 4.94
N LEU A 58 2.87 1.54 5.79
CA LEU A 58 3.24 2.86 6.30
C LEU A 58 4.50 3.31 5.57
N SER A 59 4.46 4.46 4.91
CA SER A 59 5.60 5.04 4.20
C SER A 59 5.83 6.48 4.67
N VAL A 60 7.06 6.77 5.07
CA VAL A 60 7.50 8.09 5.51
C VAL A 60 8.66 8.50 4.63
N LYS A 61 8.51 9.60 3.91
CA LYS A 61 9.53 10.19 3.04
C LYS A 61 10.07 11.45 3.69
N ILE A 62 11.35 11.42 4.02
CA ILE A 62 12.06 12.53 4.66
C ILE A 62 13.12 13.04 3.68
N PRO A 63 13.00 14.27 3.16
CA PRO A 63 14.04 14.86 2.33
C PRO A 63 15.17 15.39 3.23
N PHE A 64 16.25 14.62 3.32
CA PHE A 64 17.49 15.08 3.96
C PHE A 64 18.19 16.07 3.04
N SER A 65 18.13 17.36 3.37
CA SER A 65 18.97 18.38 2.73
C SER A 65 20.12 18.66 3.67
N PHE A 66 21.32 18.17 3.34
CA PHE A 66 22.54 18.59 4.03
C PHE A 66 22.83 20.03 3.59
N ILE A 67 22.58 21.00 4.47
CA ILE A 67 23.17 22.32 4.29
C ILE A 67 24.65 22.16 4.65
N LYS A 68 25.49 21.92 3.64
CA LYS A 68 26.93 22.08 3.77
C LYS A 68 27.18 23.58 3.92
N ASN A 69 27.41 24.02 5.15
CA ASN A 69 27.94 25.34 5.40
C ASN A 69 29.46 25.24 5.17
N ASP A 70 29.98 26.15 4.34
CA ASP A 70 31.39 26.24 3.96
C ASP A 70 32.36 26.20 5.16
#